data_AF-A0A6A5ZJ23-F1
#
_entry.id   AF-A0A6A5ZJ23-F1
#
_cell.length_a   1.000
_cell.length_b   1.000
_cell.length_c   1.000
_cell.angle_alpha   90.00
_cell.angle_beta   90.00
_cell.angle_gamma   90.00
#
_symmetry.space_group_name_H-M   'P 1'
#
loop_
_entity.id
_entity.type
_entity.pdbx_description
1 polymer ?
#
loop_
_entity_poly.entity_id
_entity_poly.type
_entity_poly.pdbx_seq_one_letter_code
_entity_poly.pdbx_strand_id
1 'polypeptide(L)'
;MKPSKFLCRCFLLPFVSAAFDQNRGGAVLKAPAGDSFSSVTGTFTIPSLSGPDRLSIWVAIGDTLNQDYVLQGGVKYDNSTLSTFANWFPKNATDTTAEVGVKTNDVITITVSVMDGMPEMGTVVIENRSQNKTTTQTLDAPANINPSKLTALAADWFVQAYQMAGELVQVPSFGTVNFTDVSATITSGKKVGATGAGTFVIQGTSGQQYSSTTVTESTIAVKQQI
;
A
#
# COMPACT_ATOMS: atom_id res chain seq x y z
N MET A 1 20.47 -57.82 8.66
CA MET A 1 19.33 -56.99 8.19
C MET A 1 19.17 -55.82 9.15
N LYS A 2 19.29 -54.58 8.66
CA LYS A 2 19.26 -53.35 9.48
C LYS A 2 17.81 -53.00 9.88
N PRO A 3 17.55 -52.55 11.12
CA PRO A 3 16.26 -51.98 11.48
C PRO A 3 16.14 -50.56 10.92
N SER A 4 15.06 -50.32 10.17
CA SER A 4 14.70 -49.02 9.60
C SER A 4 14.28 -48.07 10.73
N LYS A 5 14.99 -46.95 10.86
CA LYS A 5 14.62 -45.83 11.74
C LYS A 5 13.59 -44.98 11.00
N PHE A 6 12.32 -45.06 11.40
CA PHE A 6 11.32 -44.07 11.03
C PHE A 6 11.59 -42.79 11.83
N LEU A 7 12.28 -41.83 11.20
CA LEU A 7 12.38 -40.47 11.71
C LEU A 7 11.02 -39.80 11.51
N CYS A 8 10.26 -39.63 12.60
CA CYS A 8 9.11 -38.72 12.61
C CYS A 8 9.65 -37.30 12.43
N ARG A 9 9.63 -36.79 11.20
CA ARG A 9 9.86 -35.38 10.92
C ARG A 9 8.65 -34.60 11.43
N CYS A 10 8.77 -34.03 12.62
CA CYS A 10 7.97 -32.88 13.01
C CYS A 10 8.18 -31.80 11.95
N PHE A 11 7.18 -31.60 11.09
CA PHE A 11 7.06 -30.39 10.30
C PHE A 11 6.80 -29.25 11.28
N LEU A 12 7.87 -28.63 11.78
CA LEU A 12 7.82 -27.25 12.23
C LEU A 12 7.52 -26.43 10.97
N LEU A 13 6.23 -26.16 10.76
CA LEU A 13 5.81 -25.07 9.89
C LEU A 13 6.57 -23.82 10.40
N PRO A 14 7.31 -23.10 9.54
CA PRO A 14 7.75 -21.78 9.92
C PRO A 14 6.47 -20.94 10.05
N PHE A 15 6.05 -20.70 11.29
CA PHE A 15 5.13 -19.61 11.60
C PHE A 15 5.87 -18.31 11.26
N VAL A 16 5.79 -17.89 10.00
CA VAL A 16 5.99 -16.48 9.70
C VAL A 16 4.73 -15.79 10.20
N SER A 17 4.91 -15.04 11.29
CA SER A 17 3.88 -14.37 12.06
C SER A 17 2.99 -13.51 11.17
N ALA A 18 1.67 -13.63 11.35
CA ALA A 18 0.61 -12.82 10.74
C ALA A 18 0.67 -11.31 11.13
N ALA A 19 1.79 -10.83 11.68
CA ALA A 19 1.96 -9.48 12.18
C ALA A 19 2.04 -8.41 11.08
N PHE A 20 2.31 -8.77 9.82
CA PHE A 20 2.42 -7.78 8.75
C PHE A 20 1.08 -7.35 8.13
N ASP A 21 0.00 -8.13 8.26
CA ASP A 21 -1.28 -7.78 7.63
C ASP A 21 -2.21 -6.96 8.54
N GLN A 22 -1.96 -6.97 9.85
CA GLN A 22 -2.86 -6.35 10.82
C GLN A 22 -2.71 -4.82 10.91
N ASN A 23 -1.67 -4.23 10.34
CA ASN A 23 -1.41 -2.80 10.51
C ASN A 23 -1.95 -1.91 9.38
N ARG A 24 -2.78 -2.47 8.48
CA ARG A 24 -3.29 -1.78 7.29
C ARG A 24 -4.82 -1.79 7.23
N GLY A 25 -5.41 -0.62 7.03
CA GLY A 25 -6.83 -0.46 6.70
C GLY A 25 -6.97 0.10 5.30
N GLY A 26 -7.83 -0.46 4.47
CA GLY A 26 -7.90 -0.08 3.06
C GLY A 26 -8.56 -1.14 2.20
N ALA A 27 -8.34 -1.03 0.89
CA ALA A 27 -8.90 -1.99 -0.05
C ALA A 27 -7.87 -2.45 -1.09
N VAL A 28 -8.06 -3.70 -1.53
CA VAL A 28 -7.26 -4.33 -2.58
C VAL A 28 -8.20 -4.83 -3.66
N LEU A 29 -8.04 -4.31 -4.87
CA LEU A 29 -8.73 -4.80 -6.05
C LEU A 29 -7.86 -5.83 -6.76
N LYS A 30 -8.40 -7.02 -7.00
CA LYS A 30 -7.74 -8.06 -7.77
C LYS A 30 -7.93 -7.82 -9.27
N ALA A 31 -6.86 -8.00 -10.05
CA ALA A 31 -6.94 -7.93 -11.51
C ALA A 31 -7.90 -9.00 -12.07
N PRO A 32 -8.61 -8.69 -13.18
CA PRO A 32 -9.37 -9.69 -13.92
C PRO A 32 -8.50 -10.89 -14.33
N ALA A 33 -9.10 -12.07 -14.44
CA ALA A 33 -8.37 -13.27 -14.85
C ALA A 33 -7.74 -13.08 -16.24
N GLY A 34 -6.42 -13.27 -16.33
CA GLY A 34 -5.66 -13.12 -17.57
C GLY A 34 -5.26 -11.68 -17.91
N ASP A 35 -5.49 -10.72 -17.02
CA ASP A 35 -5.04 -9.33 -17.15
C ASP A 35 -4.23 -8.90 -15.91
N SER A 36 -3.62 -7.73 -15.97
CA SER A 36 -2.87 -7.09 -14.88
C SER A 36 -3.17 -5.60 -14.87
N PHE A 37 -2.78 -4.90 -13.79
CA PHE A 37 -2.88 -3.46 -13.74
C PHE A 37 -1.66 -2.80 -14.37
N SER A 38 -1.91 -1.80 -15.22
CA SER A 38 -0.89 -0.90 -15.76
C SER A 38 -0.80 0.39 -14.96
N SER A 39 -1.88 0.82 -14.32
CA SER A 39 -1.90 2.03 -13.50
C SER A 39 -2.95 1.98 -12.39
N VAL A 40 -2.69 2.63 -11.26
CA VAL A 40 -3.59 2.78 -10.12
C VAL A 40 -3.52 4.21 -9.59
N THR A 41 -4.68 4.81 -9.37
CA THR A 41 -4.83 6.19 -8.91
C THR A 41 -5.71 6.26 -7.68
N GLY A 42 -5.37 7.17 -6.77
CA GLY A 42 -6.24 7.57 -5.67
C GLY A 42 -5.94 9.00 -5.21
N THR A 43 -6.98 9.73 -4.85
CA THR A 43 -6.91 11.10 -4.33
C THR A 43 -7.43 11.13 -2.90
N PHE A 44 -6.69 11.75 -1.97
CA PHE A 44 -7.13 11.91 -0.58
C PHE A 44 -6.77 13.29 -0.04
N THR A 45 -7.52 13.74 0.96
CA THR A 45 -7.14 14.90 1.77
C THR A 45 -6.35 14.41 2.98
N ILE A 46 -5.21 15.02 3.27
CA ILE A 46 -4.41 14.69 4.46
C ILE A 46 -5.22 15.04 5.71
N PRO A 47 -5.58 14.07 6.57
CA PRO A 47 -6.37 14.36 7.76
C PRO A 47 -5.53 15.07 8.82
N SER A 48 -6.20 15.62 9.84
CA SER A 48 -5.52 16.13 11.03
C SER A 48 -4.93 14.98 11.84
N LEU A 49 -3.66 14.67 11.57
CA LEU A 49 -2.90 13.64 12.27
C LEU A 49 -2.33 14.19 13.57
N SER A 50 -2.40 13.39 14.64
CA SER A 50 -1.80 13.74 15.93
C SER A 50 -1.36 12.51 16.73
N GLY A 51 -0.42 12.71 17.65
CA GLY A 51 0.21 11.65 18.44
C GLY A 51 1.62 11.29 17.96
N PRO A 52 2.37 10.49 18.74
CA PRO A 52 3.75 10.13 18.41
C PRO A 52 3.84 8.99 17.38
N ASP A 53 2.74 8.29 17.13
CA ASP A 53 2.71 7.09 16.31
C ASP A 53 2.83 7.38 14.81
N ARG A 54 3.27 6.37 14.06
CA ARG A 54 3.57 6.51 12.62
C ARG A 54 2.41 6.05 11.77
N LEU A 55 2.14 6.77 10.69
CA LEU A 55 1.11 6.41 9.73
C LEU A 55 1.52 6.78 8.31
N SER A 56 1.17 5.95 7.34
CA SER A 56 1.27 6.30 5.93
C SER A 56 -0.08 6.14 5.23
N ILE A 57 -0.29 6.97 4.22
CA ILE A 57 -1.45 6.92 3.32
C ILE A 57 -0.88 6.77 1.91
N TRP A 58 -1.19 5.67 1.23
CA TRP A 58 -0.53 5.33 -0.02
C TRP A 58 -1.42 4.59 -1.01
N VAL A 59 -1.00 4.64 -2.27
CA VAL A 59 -1.58 3.95 -3.41
C VAL A 59 -0.49 3.10 -4.05
N ALA A 60 -0.80 1.87 -4.45
CA ALA A 60 0.19 0.95 -4.98
C ALA A 60 -0.31 -0.04 -6.03
N ILE A 61 0.66 -0.74 -6.64
CA ILE A 61 0.48 -1.94 -7.43
C ILE A 61 1.30 -3.07 -6.83
N GLY A 62 0.67 -4.22 -6.62
CA GLY A 62 1.33 -5.50 -6.42
C GLY A 62 1.44 -6.00 -4.97
N ASP A 63 0.78 -5.34 -4.01
CA ASP A 63 0.72 -5.83 -2.63
C ASP A 63 -0.25 -7.02 -2.52
N THR A 64 0.28 -8.23 -2.40
CA THR A 64 -0.53 -9.44 -2.24
C THR A 64 0.09 -10.39 -1.23
N LEU A 65 -0.69 -11.34 -0.71
CA LEU A 65 -0.20 -12.41 0.15
C LEU A 65 0.94 -13.26 -0.45
N ASN A 66 1.14 -13.21 -1.77
CA ASN A 66 2.15 -13.99 -2.50
C ASN A 66 3.25 -13.11 -3.14
N GLN A 67 3.15 -11.79 -3.02
CA GLN A 67 4.07 -10.83 -3.65
C GLN A 67 4.32 -9.67 -2.70
N ASP A 68 5.58 -9.54 -2.29
CA ASP A 68 6.09 -8.42 -1.51
C ASP A 68 6.93 -7.46 -2.39
N TYR A 69 6.56 -7.30 -3.66
CA TYR A 69 7.16 -6.30 -4.56
C TYR A 69 6.12 -5.26 -4.89
N VAL A 70 6.20 -4.13 -4.19
CA VAL A 70 5.12 -3.14 -4.18
C VAL A 70 5.65 -1.83 -4.72
N LEU A 71 5.18 -1.45 -5.91
CA LEU A 71 5.42 -0.11 -6.45
C LEU A 71 4.38 0.83 -5.86
N GLN A 72 4.81 1.86 -5.14
CA GLN A 72 3.89 2.70 -4.37
C GLN A 72 4.38 4.14 -4.21
N GLY A 73 3.42 5.01 -3.91
CA GLY A 73 3.66 6.39 -3.50
C GLY A 73 2.65 6.85 -2.47
N GLY A 74 3.01 7.86 -1.68
CA GLY A 74 2.12 8.36 -0.66
C GLY A 74 2.68 9.45 0.23
N VAL A 75 1.98 9.66 1.34
CA VAL A 75 2.35 10.56 2.42
C VAL A 75 2.65 9.71 3.66
N LYS A 76 3.73 10.05 4.38
CA LYS A 76 4.05 9.50 5.69
C LYS A 76 3.97 10.59 6.77
N TYR A 77 3.51 10.18 7.93
CA TYR A 77 3.50 10.91 9.19
C TYR A 77 4.39 10.18 10.17
N ASP A 78 5.45 10.84 10.61
CA ASP A 78 6.39 10.32 11.60
C ASP A 78 6.84 11.47 12.50
N ASN A 79 6.72 11.29 13.82
CA ASN A 79 7.11 12.28 14.82
C ASN A 79 6.57 13.70 14.52
N SER A 80 5.26 13.81 14.33
CA SER A 80 4.57 15.08 13.99
C SER A 80 5.00 15.74 12.66
N THR A 81 5.73 15.03 11.81
CA THR A 81 6.21 15.55 10.51
C THR A 81 5.54 14.80 9.37
N LEU A 82 5.03 15.57 8.40
CA LEU A 82 4.51 15.05 7.13
C LEU A 82 5.58 15.12 6.05
N SER A 83 5.66 14.07 5.25
CA SER A 83 6.58 13.97 4.11
C SER A 83 5.98 13.08 3.01
N THR A 84 6.44 13.25 1.78
CA THR A 84 6.03 12.43 0.64
C THR A 84 7.11 11.42 0.30
N PHE A 85 6.69 10.28 -0.28
CA PHE A 85 7.62 9.23 -0.68
C PHE A 85 7.16 8.48 -1.92
N ALA A 86 8.12 7.89 -2.62
CA ALA A 86 7.90 6.91 -3.68
C ALA A 86 8.90 5.75 -3.51
N ASN A 87 8.47 4.51 -3.73
CA ASN A 87 9.40 3.37 -3.71
C ASN A 87 8.88 2.14 -4.47
N TRP A 88 9.80 1.22 -4.73
CA TRP A 88 9.50 -0.14 -5.15
C TRP A 88 9.99 -1.10 -4.07
N PHE A 89 9.13 -1.42 -3.10
CA PHE A 89 9.48 -2.26 -1.97
C PHE A 89 10.05 -3.62 -2.45
N PRO A 90 11.09 -4.18 -1.80
CA PRO A 90 11.78 -3.73 -0.58
C PRO A 90 12.91 -2.69 -0.76
N LYS A 91 13.03 -2.01 -1.91
CA LYS A 91 13.96 -0.87 -1.97
C LYS A 91 13.54 0.22 -0.98
N ASN A 92 14.54 0.91 -0.44
CA ASN A 92 14.35 2.10 0.40
C ASN A 92 13.49 3.13 -0.33
N ALA A 93 12.71 3.88 0.44
CA ALA A 93 11.89 4.94 -0.13
C ALA A 93 12.70 6.17 -0.50
N THR A 94 12.43 6.69 -1.69
CA THR A 94 12.87 8.02 -2.11
C THR A 94 12.00 9.05 -1.42
N ASP A 95 12.62 9.97 -0.68
CA ASP A 95 11.93 11.13 -0.11
C ASP A 95 11.71 12.16 -1.22
N THR A 96 10.46 12.58 -1.42
CA THR A 96 10.07 13.54 -2.45
C THR A 96 9.56 14.87 -1.89
N THR A 97 9.81 15.12 -0.60
CA THR A 97 9.20 16.23 0.14
C THR A 97 9.73 17.60 -0.33
N ALA A 98 10.97 17.65 -0.83
CA ALA A 98 11.55 18.88 -1.36
C ALA A 98 10.84 19.33 -2.65
N GLU A 99 10.46 18.37 -3.51
CA GLU A 99 9.74 18.60 -4.75
C GLU A 99 8.25 18.84 -4.51
N VAL A 100 7.65 18.01 -3.65
CA VAL A 100 6.22 18.05 -3.31
C VAL A 100 6.06 18.00 -1.80
N GLY A 101 6.16 19.18 -1.19
CA GLY A 101 5.83 19.39 0.22
C GLY A 101 4.33 19.24 0.48
N VAL A 102 3.98 18.88 1.72
CA VAL A 102 2.60 18.59 2.12
C VAL A 102 2.31 19.10 3.53
N LYS A 103 1.04 19.37 3.81
CA LYS A 103 0.53 19.70 5.15
C LYS A 103 -0.91 19.17 5.31
N THR A 104 -1.39 19.16 6.54
CA THR A 104 -2.79 18.86 6.85
C THR A 104 -3.76 19.66 5.97
N ASN A 105 -4.84 19.02 5.53
CA ASN A 105 -5.86 19.52 4.60
C ASN A 105 -5.41 19.72 3.15
N ASP A 106 -4.16 19.42 2.79
CA ASP A 106 -3.80 19.35 1.36
C ASP A 106 -4.49 18.16 0.68
N VAL A 107 -4.87 18.35 -0.58
CA VAL A 107 -5.45 17.33 -1.45
C VAL A 107 -4.33 16.72 -2.30
N ILE A 108 -4.08 15.43 -2.10
CA ILE A 108 -3.00 14.69 -2.73
C ILE A 108 -3.57 13.68 -3.70
N THR A 109 -3.01 13.62 -4.91
CA THR A 109 -3.28 12.54 -5.86
C THR A 109 -2.01 11.75 -6.09
N ILE A 110 -2.12 10.45 -5.96
CA ILE A 110 -1.06 9.50 -6.29
C ILE A 110 -1.50 8.72 -7.52
N THR A 111 -0.62 8.61 -8.51
CA THR A 111 -0.77 7.67 -9.61
C THR A 111 0.48 6.82 -9.71
N VAL A 112 0.29 5.51 -9.63
CA VAL A 112 1.34 4.53 -9.79
C VAL A 112 1.13 3.81 -11.12
N SER A 113 2.19 3.58 -11.89
CA SER A 113 2.10 2.87 -13.16
C SER A 113 3.29 1.95 -13.39
N VAL A 114 3.05 0.78 -13.98
CA VAL A 114 4.08 -0.08 -14.56
C VAL A 114 4.28 0.36 -16.02
N MET A 115 5.53 0.49 -16.46
CA MET A 115 5.81 0.94 -17.82
C MET A 115 5.50 -0.17 -18.84
N ASP A 116 4.88 0.23 -19.95
CA ASP A 116 4.53 -0.69 -21.02
C ASP A 116 5.79 -1.36 -21.61
N GLY A 117 5.73 -2.69 -21.76
CA GLY A 117 6.86 -3.51 -22.22
C GLY A 117 8.06 -3.60 -21.27
N MET A 118 8.03 -2.94 -20.10
CA MET A 118 9.13 -2.90 -19.12
C MET A 118 8.59 -3.16 -17.70
N PRO A 119 8.23 -4.42 -17.36
CA PRO A 119 7.59 -4.75 -16.08
C PRO A 119 8.47 -4.49 -14.86
N GLU A 120 9.78 -4.35 -15.04
CA GLU A 120 10.76 -3.94 -14.02
C GLU A 120 10.90 -2.42 -13.87
N MET A 121 10.18 -1.63 -14.65
CA MET A 121 10.21 -0.17 -14.62
C MET A 121 8.81 0.37 -14.28
N GLY A 122 8.78 1.42 -13.45
CA GLY A 122 7.54 2.00 -12.98
C GLY A 122 7.65 3.49 -12.74
N THR A 123 6.51 4.17 -12.74
CA THR A 123 6.41 5.57 -12.41
C THR A 123 5.50 5.78 -11.22
N VAL A 124 5.91 6.68 -10.32
CA VAL A 124 5.07 7.19 -9.24
C VAL A 124 4.94 8.69 -9.41
N VAL A 125 3.72 9.14 -9.69
CA VAL A 125 3.36 10.56 -9.78
C VAL A 125 2.68 10.96 -8.48
N ILE A 126 3.21 11.99 -7.83
CA ILE A 126 2.67 12.57 -6.60
C ILE A 126 2.31 14.01 -6.91
N GLU A 127 1.04 14.35 -6.82
CA GLU A 127 0.50 15.68 -7.06
C GLU A 127 -0.11 16.22 -5.76
N ASN A 128 0.41 17.33 -5.26
CA ASN A 128 -0.27 18.16 -4.27
C ASN A 128 -1.13 19.20 -5.00
N ARG A 129 -2.40 18.86 -5.19
CA ARG A 129 -3.38 19.71 -5.89
C ARG A 129 -3.62 21.03 -5.17
N SER A 130 -3.54 21.04 -3.84
CA SER A 130 -3.71 22.26 -3.04
C SER A 130 -2.59 23.27 -3.24
N GLN A 131 -1.41 22.81 -3.64
CA GLN A 131 -0.22 23.66 -3.84
C GLN A 131 0.23 23.76 -5.31
N ASN A 132 -0.46 23.11 -6.25
CA ASN A 132 -0.07 22.99 -7.65
C ASN A 132 1.38 22.51 -7.83
N LYS A 133 1.78 21.50 -7.06
CA LYS A 133 3.11 20.88 -7.13
C LYS A 133 3.00 19.42 -7.51
N THR A 134 3.89 18.98 -8.39
CA THR A 134 3.92 17.61 -8.89
C THR A 134 5.36 17.12 -9.02
N THR A 135 5.57 15.85 -8.71
CA THR A 135 6.82 15.14 -8.99
C THR A 135 6.51 13.79 -9.63
N THR A 136 7.39 13.34 -10.50
CA THR A 136 7.33 12.01 -11.12
C THR A 136 8.64 11.30 -10.81
N GLN A 137 8.54 10.15 -10.17
CA GLN A 137 9.68 9.28 -9.88
C GLN A 137 9.63 8.08 -10.81
N THR A 138 10.68 7.89 -11.60
CA THR A 138 10.90 6.64 -12.34
C THR A 138 11.73 5.72 -11.46
N LEU A 139 11.21 4.52 -11.21
CA LEU A 139 11.79 3.56 -10.28
C LEU A 139 11.99 2.22 -10.97
N ASP A 140 13.13 1.58 -10.73
CA ASP A 140 13.34 0.19 -11.13
C ASP A 140 12.96 -0.76 -9.99
N ALA A 141 12.49 -1.94 -10.35
CA ALA A 141 12.30 -3.04 -9.43
C ALA A 141 13.61 -3.39 -8.70
N PRO A 142 13.54 -4.04 -7.52
CA PRO A 142 14.74 -4.54 -6.85
C PRO A 142 15.58 -5.46 -7.74
N ALA A 143 16.91 -5.39 -7.59
CA ALA A 143 17.84 -6.15 -8.43
C ALA A 143 17.66 -7.66 -8.25
N ASN A 144 17.96 -8.43 -9.31
CA ASN A 144 17.91 -9.90 -9.32
C ASN A 144 16.52 -10.52 -9.07
N ILE A 145 15.45 -9.74 -9.21
CA ILE A 145 14.09 -10.29 -9.20
C ILE A 145 13.88 -11.15 -10.45
N ASN A 146 13.21 -12.29 -10.27
CA ASN A 146 12.63 -13.03 -11.38
C ASN A 146 11.42 -12.24 -11.91
N PRO A 147 11.42 -11.74 -13.17
CA PRO A 147 10.34 -10.91 -13.71
C PRO A 147 8.95 -11.53 -13.60
N SER A 148 8.84 -12.87 -13.57
CA SER A 148 7.55 -13.56 -13.33
C SER A 148 6.90 -13.26 -11.97
N LYS A 149 7.64 -12.66 -11.02
CA LYS A 149 7.13 -12.20 -9.74
C LYS A 149 6.59 -10.77 -9.75
N LEU A 150 6.80 -10.01 -10.84
CA LEU A 150 6.29 -8.64 -11.01
C LEU A 150 4.93 -8.71 -11.71
N THR A 151 3.92 -9.21 -10.99
CA THR A 151 2.67 -9.64 -11.61
C THR A 151 1.65 -8.50 -11.84
N ALA A 152 1.75 -7.43 -11.04
CA ALA A 152 0.80 -6.31 -11.03
C ALA A 152 -0.67 -6.75 -10.91
N LEU A 153 -0.95 -7.80 -10.14
CA LEU A 153 -2.30 -8.39 -10.01
C LEU A 153 -3.17 -7.74 -8.91
N ALA A 154 -2.63 -6.77 -8.19
CA ALA A 154 -3.33 -6.04 -7.14
C ALA A 154 -3.18 -4.53 -7.35
N ALA A 155 -4.28 -3.83 -7.15
CA ALA A 155 -4.36 -2.38 -7.04
C ALA A 155 -4.77 -2.05 -5.60
N ASP A 156 -3.98 -1.21 -4.95
CA ASP A 156 -3.98 -1.09 -3.50
C ASP A 156 -4.19 0.36 -3.06
N TRP A 157 -5.06 0.58 -2.06
CA TRP A 157 -5.26 1.87 -1.40
C TRP A 157 -5.32 1.66 0.11
N PHE A 158 -4.34 2.19 0.83
CA PHE A 158 -4.17 1.87 2.24
C PHE A 158 -3.82 3.07 3.11
N VAL A 159 -4.34 3.00 4.33
CA VAL A 159 -3.84 3.68 5.51
C VAL A 159 -3.11 2.63 6.35
N GLN A 160 -1.83 2.84 6.60
CA GLN A 160 -1.00 1.90 7.33
C GLN A 160 -0.43 2.54 8.59
N ALA A 161 -0.69 1.92 9.73
CA ALA A 161 -0.04 2.24 10.99
C ALA A 161 1.35 1.58 11.00
N TYR A 162 2.40 2.33 10.67
CA TYR A 162 3.74 1.75 10.56
C TYR A 162 4.31 1.39 11.93
N GLN A 163 5.02 0.26 11.97
CA GLN A 163 5.56 -0.33 13.19
C GLN A 163 7.00 -0.75 12.94
N MET A 164 7.89 -0.58 13.91
CA MET A 164 9.16 -1.30 13.88
C MET A 164 8.93 -2.77 14.26
N ALA A 165 9.84 -3.64 13.79
CA ALA A 165 9.74 -5.07 14.06
C ALA A 165 9.68 -5.34 15.58
N GLY A 166 8.62 -6.00 16.03
CA GLY A 166 8.39 -6.35 17.43
C GLY A 166 7.53 -5.36 18.23
N GLU A 167 7.10 -4.26 17.63
CA GLU A 167 6.17 -3.31 18.28
C GLU A 167 4.70 -3.75 18.16
N LEU A 168 3.88 -3.36 19.15
CA LEU A 168 2.42 -3.55 19.11
C LEU A 168 1.77 -2.47 18.26
N VAL A 169 0.70 -2.79 17.52
CA VAL A 169 -0.07 -1.84 16.70
C VAL A 169 -0.44 -0.59 17.50
N GLN A 170 0.20 0.52 17.17
CA GLN A 170 -0.11 1.87 17.65
C GLN A 170 -0.55 2.70 16.46
N VAL A 171 -1.60 3.50 16.64
CA VAL A 171 -2.27 4.20 15.54
C VAL A 171 -2.46 5.65 15.96
N PRO A 172 -1.89 6.63 15.24
CA PRO A 172 -2.13 8.02 15.57
C PRO A 172 -3.61 8.37 15.36
N SER A 173 -4.07 9.47 15.96
CA SER A 173 -5.40 9.97 15.63
C SER A 173 -5.41 10.42 14.17
N PHE A 174 -6.23 9.81 13.33
CA PHE A 174 -6.37 10.15 11.91
C PHE A 174 -7.82 10.38 11.45
N GLY A 175 -8.80 10.07 12.30
CA GLY A 175 -10.22 10.30 11.99
C GLY A 175 -10.71 9.46 10.81
N THR A 176 -10.79 10.04 9.61
CA THR A 176 -11.20 9.30 8.41
C THR A 176 -10.36 9.75 7.22
N VAL A 177 -9.76 8.80 6.53
CA VAL A 177 -9.15 9.02 5.22
C VAL A 177 -10.13 8.55 4.17
N ASN A 178 -10.50 9.45 3.27
CA ASN A 178 -11.33 9.14 2.10
C ASN A 178 -10.45 9.19 0.86
N PHE A 179 -10.19 8.02 0.27
CA PHE A 179 -9.74 7.95 -1.10
C PHE A 179 -10.94 8.20 -2.02
N THR A 180 -10.75 9.11 -2.95
CA THR A 180 -11.66 9.54 -4.02
C THR A 180 -10.92 9.40 -5.35
N ASP A 181 -11.64 9.55 -6.46
CA ASP A 181 -11.09 9.31 -7.81
C ASP A 181 -10.37 7.95 -7.92
N VAL A 182 -10.83 6.98 -7.12
CA VAL A 182 -10.26 5.64 -7.01
C VAL A 182 -10.44 4.94 -8.35
N SER A 183 -9.32 4.53 -8.95
CA SER A 183 -9.37 3.81 -10.22
C SER A 183 -8.10 3.04 -10.50
N ALA A 184 -8.25 1.97 -11.28
CA ALA A 184 -7.15 1.21 -11.84
C ALA A 184 -7.35 1.02 -13.35
N THR A 185 -6.28 1.09 -14.12
CA THR A 185 -6.27 0.77 -15.54
C THR A 185 -5.64 -0.59 -15.70
N ILE A 186 -6.33 -1.50 -16.39
CA ILE A 186 -5.77 -2.81 -16.74
C ILE A 186 -4.95 -2.71 -18.04
N THR A 187 -4.07 -3.66 -18.29
CA THR A 187 -3.17 -3.65 -19.45
C THR A 187 -3.93 -3.67 -20.78
N SER A 188 -5.13 -4.26 -20.81
CA SER A 188 -6.03 -4.15 -21.97
C SER A 188 -6.65 -2.76 -22.20
N GLY A 189 -6.32 -1.77 -21.36
CA GLY A 189 -6.67 -0.36 -21.54
C GLY A 189 -7.97 0.08 -20.86
N LYS A 190 -8.73 -0.85 -20.25
CA LYS A 190 -9.96 -0.51 -19.54
C LYS A 190 -9.65 0.11 -18.18
N LYS A 191 -10.29 1.25 -17.89
CA LYS A 191 -10.33 1.81 -16.54
C LYS A 191 -11.46 1.17 -15.73
N VAL A 192 -11.16 0.75 -14.51
CA VAL A 192 -12.10 0.15 -13.55
C VAL A 192 -12.03 0.88 -12.21
N GLY A 193 -13.15 0.92 -11.49
CA GLY A 193 -13.21 1.38 -10.10
C GLY A 193 -12.90 0.25 -9.11
N ALA A 194 -13.12 0.49 -7.82
CA ALA A 194 -12.85 -0.47 -6.73
C ALA A 194 -14.02 -1.42 -6.42
N THR A 195 -15.04 -1.51 -7.28
CA THR A 195 -16.16 -2.45 -7.08
C THR A 195 -15.64 -3.89 -6.97
N GLY A 196 -15.97 -4.55 -5.85
CA GLY A 196 -15.54 -5.92 -5.57
C GLY A 196 -14.14 -6.04 -4.95
N ALA A 197 -13.50 -4.92 -4.58
CA ALA A 197 -12.25 -4.95 -3.83
C ALA A 197 -12.45 -5.61 -2.44
N GLY A 198 -11.46 -6.38 -2.02
CA GLY A 198 -11.38 -6.88 -0.64
C GLY A 198 -11.04 -5.75 0.32
N THR A 199 -11.62 -5.78 1.52
CA THR A 199 -11.42 -4.74 2.55
C THR A 199 -10.55 -5.24 3.68
N PHE A 200 -9.68 -4.35 4.16
CA PHE A 200 -8.76 -4.58 5.27
C PHE A 200 -9.02 -3.58 6.40
N VAL A 201 -8.63 -3.96 7.61
CA VAL A 201 -8.78 -3.16 8.82
C VAL A 201 -7.48 -3.15 9.60
N ILE A 202 -7.17 -2.00 10.21
CA ILE A 202 -6.08 -1.92 11.18
C ILE A 202 -6.58 -2.63 12.43
N GLN A 203 -5.83 -3.60 12.91
CA GLN A 203 -6.20 -4.49 14.00
C GLN A 203 -5.00 -4.74 14.92
N GLY A 204 -5.25 -4.80 16.23
CA GLY A 204 -4.25 -5.24 17.21
C GLY A 204 -4.17 -6.76 17.31
N THR A 205 -3.11 -7.26 17.93
CA THR A 205 -2.90 -8.72 18.13
C THR A 205 -3.98 -9.37 19.01
N SER A 206 -4.68 -8.59 19.85
CA SER A 206 -5.83 -9.02 20.64
C SER A 206 -7.13 -9.19 19.84
N GLY A 207 -7.13 -8.77 18.57
CA GLY A 207 -8.30 -8.73 17.71
C GLY A 207 -9.05 -7.39 17.73
N GLN A 208 -8.66 -6.44 18.57
CA GLN A 208 -9.22 -5.09 18.59
C GLN A 208 -9.07 -4.42 17.21
N GLN A 209 -10.17 -3.93 16.65
CA GLN A 209 -10.14 -3.16 15.40
C GLN A 209 -9.92 -1.68 15.70
N TYR A 210 -8.90 -1.09 15.09
CA TYR A 210 -8.60 0.34 15.13
C TYR A 210 -9.14 1.10 13.91
N SER A 211 -9.61 0.40 12.88
CA SER A 211 -10.29 1.02 11.75
C SER A 211 -11.40 0.13 11.18
N SER A 212 -12.27 0.76 10.38
CA SER A 212 -13.23 0.09 9.50
C SER A 212 -13.08 0.63 8.09
N THR A 213 -13.28 -0.21 7.07
CA THR A 213 -13.19 0.19 5.67
C THR A 213 -14.51 0.00 4.94
N THR A 214 -14.92 1.01 4.16
CA THR A 214 -16.05 0.93 3.25
C THR A 214 -15.61 1.27 1.83
N VAL A 215 -16.16 0.56 0.84
CA VAL A 215 -15.78 0.69 -0.58
C VAL A 215 -17.02 0.94 -1.43
N THR A 216 -16.91 1.88 -2.35
CA THR A 216 -17.82 2.05 -3.50
C THR A 216 -17.01 1.92 -4.79
N GLU A 217 -17.63 2.14 -5.96
CA GLU A 217 -16.90 2.13 -7.23
C GLU A 217 -15.76 3.15 -7.26
N SER A 218 -15.97 4.35 -6.73
CA SER A 218 -15.02 5.47 -6.87
C SER A 218 -14.47 6.01 -5.55
N THR A 219 -14.87 5.42 -4.41
CA THR A 219 -14.42 5.86 -3.09
C THR A 219 -14.05 4.69 -2.19
N ILE A 220 -13.03 4.91 -1.35
CA ILE A 220 -12.66 4.02 -0.25
C ILE A 220 -12.50 4.88 1.00
N ALA A 221 -13.27 4.60 2.04
CA ALA A 221 -13.17 5.31 3.31
C ALA A 221 -12.60 4.39 4.39
N VAL A 222 -11.48 4.81 4.97
CA VAL A 222 -10.86 4.16 6.14
C VAL A 222 -11.12 5.04 7.35
N LYS A 223 -11.98 4.57 8.25
CA LYS A 223 -12.42 5.31 9.43
C LYS A 223 -11.82 4.71 10.69
N GLN A 224 -11.16 5.54 11.50
CA GLN A 224 -10.64 5.18 12.81
C GLN A 224 -11.78 4.76 13.75
N GLN A 225 -11.57 3.69 14.48
CA GLN A 225 -12.43 3.23 15.57
C GLN A 225 -11.87 3.71 16.90
N ILE A 226 -12.79 4.02 17.83
CA ILE A 226 -12.50 4.45 19.21
C ILE A 226 -12.77 3.28 20.13
#